data_AF-A0A662D1Q9-F1
#
_entry.id   AF-A0A662D1Q9-F1
#
_cell.length_a   1.000
_cell.length_b   1.000
_cell.length_c   1.000
_cell.angle_alpha   90.00
_cell.angle_beta   90.00
_cell.angle_gamma   90.00
#
_symmetry.space_group_name_H-M   'P 1'
#
loop_
_entity.id
_entity.type
_entity.pdbx_description
1 polymer ?
#
loop_
_entity_poly.entity_id
_entity_poly.type
_entity_poly.pdbx_seq_one_letter_code
_entity_poly.pdbx_strand_id
1 'polypeptide(L)' 'MVENNNFLFYSPTKIHYGIGVLEKIREVTEEFKMARCLIVVEKALEKAGIVPTVLGFLTDMETVIYE' A
#
# COMPACT_ATOMS: atom_id res chain seq x y z
N MET A 1 28.83 31.11 -17.30
CA MET A 1 27.93 30.94 -16.13
C MET A 1 27.39 29.53 -16.22
N VAL A 2 27.77 28.64 -15.30
CA VAL A 2 27.27 27.26 -15.26
C VAL A 2 26.01 27.30 -14.41
N GLU A 3 24.85 27.04 -15.00
CA GLU A 3 23.61 26.90 -14.24
C GLU A 3 23.75 25.67 -13.33
N ASN A 4 23.79 25.91 -12.02
CA ASN A 4 23.64 24.86 -11.02
C ASN A 4 22.18 24.38 -11.07
N ASN A 5 21.92 23.39 -11.92
CA ASN A 5 20.64 22.70 -11.94
C ASN A 5 20.60 21.71 -10.76
N ASN A 6 20.28 22.23 -9.58
CA ASN A 6 20.02 21.40 -8.41
C ASN A 6 18.69 20.68 -8.60
N PHE A 7 18.73 19.37 -8.85
CA PHE A 7 17.55 18.52 -8.89
C PHE A 7 17.41 17.77 -7.56
N LEU A 8 16.18 17.78 -7.02
CA LEU A 8 15.80 16.93 -5.90
C LEU A 8 15.04 15.73 -6.45
N PHE A 9 15.56 14.54 -6.15
CA PHE A 9 14.92 13.28 -6.51
C PHE A 9 14.37 12.62 -5.25
N TYR A 10 13.07 12.37 -5.24
CA TYR A 10 12.38 11.70 -4.14
C TYR A 10 11.97 10.29 -4.56
N SER A 11 12.22 9.33 -3.68
CA SER A 11 11.76 7.95 -3.82
C SER A 11 11.12 7.47 -2.52
N PRO A 12 10.24 6.46 -2.58
CA PRO A 12 9.78 5.78 -1.37
C PRO A 12 10.95 5.20 -0.58
N THR A 13 10.84 5.23 0.75
CA THR A 13 11.86 4.65 1.66
C THR A 13 11.90 3.12 1.59
N LYS A 14 10.76 2.49 1.28
CA LYS A 14 10.64 1.04 1.12
C LYS A 14 9.79 0.75 -0.13
N ILE A 15 10.29 -0.17 -0.96
CA ILE A 15 9.60 -0.66 -2.16
C ILE A 15 9.64 -2.18 -2.10
N HIS A 16 8.46 -2.81 -2.12
CA HIS A 16 8.33 -4.26 -2.22
C HIS A 16 7.90 -4.61 -3.64
N TYR A 17 8.53 -5.63 -4.24
CA TYR A 17 8.22 -6.06 -5.61
C TYR A 17 8.36 -7.59 -5.74
N GLY A 18 7.69 -8.16 -6.75
CA GLY A 18 7.70 -9.59 -7.04
C GLY A 18 6.32 -10.24 -7.02
N ILE A 19 6.25 -11.51 -7.43
CA ILE A 19 5.03 -12.31 -7.35
C ILE A 19 4.73 -12.57 -5.86
N GLY A 20 3.45 -12.42 -5.47
CA GLY A 20 3.03 -12.62 -4.07
C GLY A 20 3.33 -11.44 -3.14
N VAL A 21 3.78 -10.30 -3.66
CA VAL A 21 4.17 -9.14 -2.84
C VAL A 21 3.09 -8.64 -1.89
N LEU A 22 1.80 -8.88 -2.20
CA LEU A 22 0.68 -8.47 -1.35
C LEU A 22 0.70 -9.12 0.04
N GLU A 23 1.35 -10.28 0.22
CA GLU A 23 1.52 -10.90 1.54
C GLU A 23 2.32 -10.02 2.51
N LYS A 24 3.16 -9.10 1.98
CA LYS A 24 3.93 -8.14 2.78
C LYS A 24 3.08 -7.06 3.44
N ILE A 25 1.83 -6.89 3.01
CA ILE A 25 0.93 -5.88 3.60
C ILE A 25 0.79 -6.14 5.11
N ARG A 26 0.66 -7.41 5.54
CA ARG A 26 0.56 -7.78 6.95
C ARG A 26 1.79 -7.33 7.75
N GLU A 27 2.99 -7.72 7.28
CA GLU A 27 4.25 -7.37 7.93
C GLU A 27 4.40 -5.86 8.11
N VAL A 28 4.05 -5.08 7.08
CA VAL A 28 4.10 -3.62 7.12
C VAL A 28 3.10 -3.08 8.15
N THR A 29 1.85 -3.55 8.15
CA THR A 29 0.83 -3.07 9.09
C THR A 29 1.17 -3.39 10.56
N GLU A 30 1.80 -4.54 10.81
CA GLU A 30 2.29 -4.94 12.13
C GLU A 30 3.48 -4.06 12.58
N GLU A 31 4.43 -3.74 11.69
CA GLU A 31 5.54 -2.84 11.98
C GLU A 31 5.04 -1.46 12.47
N PHE A 32 3.99 -0.96 11.84
CA PHE A 32 3.40 0.33 12.19
C PHE A 32 2.38 0.28 13.34
N LYS A 33 2.06 -0.91 13.88
CA LYS A 33 1.07 -1.13 14.96
C LYS A 33 -0.28 -0.47 14.66
N MET A 34 -0.73 -0.56 13.42
CA MET A 34 -1.99 0.06 12.98
C MET A 34 -3.19 -0.76 13.46
N ALA A 35 -4.20 -0.09 14.02
CA ALA A 35 -5.45 -0.72 14.46
C ALA A 35 -6.58 -0.59 13.43
N ARG A 36 -6.48 0.41 12.55
CA ARG A 36 -7.50 0.75 11.56
C ARG A 36 -6.84 1.08 10.23
N CYS A 37 -7.48 0.70 9.13
CA CYS A 37 -6.97 0.92 7.78
C CYS A 37 -8.09 1.44 6.86
N LEU A 38 -7.75 2.42 6.01
CA LEU A 38 -8.58 2.88 4.91
C LEU A 38 -7.99 2.37 3.60
N ILE A 39 -8.74 1.56 2.88
CA ILE A 39 -8.39 1.09 1.54
C ILE A 39 -9.05 2.04 0.54
N VAL A 40 -8.22 2.84 -0.14
CA VAL A 40 -8.66 3.71 -1.24
C VAL A 40 -8.42 2.98 -2.56
N VAL A 41 -9.49 2.71 -3.31
CA VAL A 41 -9.41 1.81 -4.46
C VAL A 41 -10.49 2.13 -5.50
N GLU A 42 -10.15 1.99 -6.77
CA GLU A 42 -11.16 2.11 -7.83
C GLU A 42 -12.11 0.91 -7.85
N LYS A 43 -13.38 1.17 -8.16
CA LYS A 43 -14.45 0.16 -8.27
C LYS A 43 -14.10 -1.04 -9.18
N ALA A 44 -13.26 -0.83 -10.20
CA ALA A 44 -12.82 -1.91 -11.10
C ALA A 44 -11.95 -2.95 -10.39
N LEU A 45 -11.08 -2.53 -9.46
CA LEU A 45 -10.17 -3.41 -8.73
C LEU A 45 -10.91 -4.19 -7.62
N GLU A 46 -11.93 -3.56 -7.03
CA GLU A 46 -12.86 -4.26 -6.14
C GLU A 46 -13.57 -5.40 -6.88
N LYS A 47 -14.15 -5.12 -8.06
CA LYS A 47 -14.79 -6.14 -8.91
C LYS A 47 -13.84 -7.24 -9.38
N ALA A 48 -12.55 -6.92 -9.54
CA ALA A 48 -11.53 -7.88 -9.91
C ALA A 48 -11.12 -8.83 -8.76
N GLY A 49 -11.66 -8.63 -7.54
CA GLY A 49 -11.36 -9.49 -6.39
C GLY A 49 -10.05 -9.14 -5.67
N ILE A 50 -9.42 -8.01 -6.01
CA ILE A 50 -8.17 -7.56 -5.37
C ILE A 50 -8.44 -7.15 -3.92
N VAL A 51 -9.53 -6.42 -3.68
CA VAL A 51 -9.88 -5.96 -2.32
C VAL A 51 -10.12 -7.13 -1.36
N PRO A 52 -10.93 -8.16 -1.69
CA PRO A 52 -11.04 -9.36 -0.88
C PRO A 52 -9.69 -10.03 -0.55
N THR A 53 -8.77 -10.08 -1.52
CA THR A 53 -7.42 -10.64 -1.32
C THR A 53 -6.64 -9.84 -0.28
N VAL A 54 -6.66 -8.50 -0.38
CA VAL A 54 -6.00 -7.61 0.58
C VAL A 54 -6.62 -7.73 1.98
N LEU A 55 -7.95 -7.74 2.08
CA LEU A 55 -8.64 -7.91 3.35
C LEU A 55 -8.27 -9.21 4.07
N GLY A 56 -8.00 -10.28 3.31
CA GLY A 56 -7.51 -11.55 3.86
C GLY A 56 -6.19 -11.43 4.62
N PHE A 57 -5.38 -10.40 4.37
CA PHE A 57 -4.15 -10.12 5.10
C PHE A 57 -4.34 -9.16 6.29
N LEU A 58 -5.51 -8.50 6.38
CA LEU A 58 -5.81 -7.46 7.35
C LEU A 58 -6.86 -7.88 8.38
N THR A 59 -6.97 -9.20 8.67
CA THR A 59 -8.05 -9.78 9.49
C THR A 59 -8.17 -9.18 10.89
N ASP A 60 -7.07 -8.68 11.43
CA ASP A 60 -6.97 -8.21 12.81
C ASP A 60 -7.14 -6.67 12.92
N MET A 61 -7.51 -6.01 11.82
CA MET A 61 -7.70 -4.56 11.76
C MET A 61 -9.11 -4.17 11.32
N GLU A 62 -9.62 -3.08 11.89
CA GLU A 62 -10.83 -2.45 11.36
C GLU A 62 -10.52 -1.82 9.99
N THR A 63 -11.17 -2.30 8.95
CA THR A 63 -10.92 -1.88 7.56
C THR A 63 -12.14 -1.17 6.98
N VAL A 64 -11.92 -0.01 6.38
CA VAL A 64 -12.92 0.76 5.64
C VAL A 64 -12.49 0.85 4.18
N ILE A 65 -13.42 0.67 3.25
CA ILE A 65 -13.17 0.79 1.82
C ILE A 65 -13.77 2.11 1.33
N TYR A 66 -12.99 2.88 0.60
CA TYR A 66 -13.41 4.12 -0.04
C TYR A 66 -13.15 4.04 -1.55
N GLU A 67 -14.23 4.23 -2.32
CA GLU A 67 -14.27 4.24 -3.78
C GLU A 67 -14.17 5.66 -4.35
#